data_AF-A0A962WGT8-F1
#
_entry.id   AF-A0A962WGT8-F1
#
_cell.length_a   1.000
_cell.length_b   1.000
_cell.length_c   1.000
_cell.angle_alpha   90.00
_cell.angle_beta   90.00
_cell.angle_gamma   90.00
#
_symmetry.space_group_name_H-M   'P 1'
#
loop_
_entity.id
_entity.type
_entity.pdbx_description
1 polymer ?
#
loop_
_entity_poly.entity_id
_entity_poly.type
_entity_poly.pdbx_seq_one_letter_code
_entity_poly.pdbx_strand_id
1 'polypeptide(L)'
;MSEQADRQTIEIDEFDIEQWNEYAQSQGWSDGLPLYLPTEQAVARFVEGVRGQNEPFEPISPRQVVPTLQSLAANAVMAGCRPEYFPVVLSALRAVLTPEYNLHGTLATTHPCAQMILVSGPLRETLEINCGSNCFGQGFRANA
;
A
#
# COMPACT_ATOMS: atom_id res chain seq x y z
N MET A 1 13.23 -4.61 -25.79
CA MET A 1 13.99 -5.60 -25.00
C MET A 1 13.64 -5.35 -23.55
N SER A 2 12.81 -6.19 -22.95
CA SER A 2 12.42 -6.04 -21.55
C SER A 2 13.58 -6.52 -20.70
N GLU A 3 14.39 -5.60 -20.16
CA GLU A 3 15.23 -5.92 -19.01
C GLU A 3 14.27 -6.38 -17.90
N GLN A 4 14.33 -7.66 -17.55
CA GLN A 4 13.77 -8.12 -16.30
C GLN A 4 14.43 -7.28 -15.22
N ALA A 5 13.65 -6.45 -14.52
CA ALA A 5 14.13 -5.76 -13.33
C ALA A 5 14.81 -6.81 -12.44
N ASP A 6 16.10 -6.61 -12.17
CA ASP A 6 16.93 -7.57 -11.45
C ASP A 6 16.30 -7.79 -10.08
N ARG A 7 15.64 -8.93 -9.90
CA ARG A 7 14.91 -9.24 -8.68
C ARG A 7 15.95 -9.69 -7.66
N GLN A 8 16.40 -8.73 -6.86
CA GLN A 8 17.30 -9.00 -5.75
C GLN A 8 16.48 -9.52 -4.56
N THR A 9 16.78 -10.75 -4.14
CA THR A 9 16.37 -11.25 -2.82
C THR A 9 17.43 -10.85 -1.82
N ILE A 10 17.02 -10.24 -0.71
CA ILE A 10 17.91 -9.89 0.39
C ILE A 10 17.59 -10.83 1.55
N GLU A 11 18.56 -11.65 1.92
CA GLU A 11 18.48 -12.42 3.16
C GLU A 11 18.72 -11.47 4.33
N ILE A 12 17.74 -11.37 5.22
CA ILE A 12 17.85 -10.62 6.46
C ILE A 12 17.86 -11.62 7.61
N ASP A 13 18.70 -11.35 8.61
CA ASP A 13 18.70 -12.12 9.86
C ASP A 13 17.34 -11.95 10.57
N GLU A 14 17.09 -12.79 11.58
CA GLU A 14 15.88 -12.69 12.40
C GLU A 14 15.91 -11.37 13.18
N PHE A 15 15.26 -10.34 12.63
CA PHE A 15 15.14 -9.04 13.25
C PHE A 15 13.96 -8.97 14.21
N ASP A 16 14.19 -8.36 15.37
CA ASP A 16 13.11 -7.77 16.14
C ASP A 16 12.55 -6.51 15.44
N ILE A 17 11.53 -5.89 16.05
CA ILE A 17 10.84 -4.75 15.46
C ILE A 17 11.77 -3.53 15.33
N GLU A 18 12.65 -3.31 16.30
CA GLU A 18 13.55 -2.15 16.30
C GLU A 18 14.64 -2.32 15.24
N GLN A 19 15.26 -3.50 15.19
CA GLN A 19 16.25 -3.87 14.18
C GLN A 19 15.70 -3.77 12.77
N TRP A 20 14.46 -4.25 12.54
CA TRP A 20 13.80 -4.13 11.25
C TRP A 20 13.61 -2.66 10.85
N ASN A 21 13.17 -1.82 11.78
CA ASN A 21 12.92 -0.41 11.48
C ASN A 21 14.22 0.34 11.18
N GLU A 22 15.27 0.14 11.98
CA GLU A 22 16.60 0.71 11.71
C GLU A 22 17.15 0.26 10.35
N TYR A 23 17.02 -1.04 10.04
CA TYR A 23 17.45 -1.57 8.75
C TYR A 23 16.67 -0.94 7.59
N ALA A 24 15.33 -0.93 7.65
CA ALA A 24 14.49 -0.37 6.61
C ALA A 24 14.74 1.13 6.40
N GLN A 25 15.00 1.88 7.47
CA GLN A 25 15.42 3.28 7.39
C GLN A 25 16.78 3.42 6.68
N SER A 26 17.77 2.59 7.03
CA SER A 26 19.09 2.62 6.38
C SER A 26 19.04 2.32 4.87
N GLN A 27 18.06 1.53 4.43
CA GLN A 27 17.81 1.22 3.02
C GLN A 27 16.95 2.26 2.30
N GLY A 28 16.39 3.24 3.03
CA GLY A 28 15.47 4.24 2.47
C GLY A 28 14.10 3.67 2.08
N TRP A 29 13.64 2.62 2.76
CA TRP A 29 12.34 1.98 2.50
C TRP A 29 11.19 2.59 3.30
N SER A 30 11.50 3.33 4.37
CA SER A 30 10.52 4.07 5.18
C SER A 30 10.50 5.55 4.80
N ASP A 31 9.34 6.17 4.98
CA ASP A 31 9.10 7.60 4.85
C ASP A 31 9.31 8.36 6.18
N GLY A 32 9.87 7.69 7.19
CA GLY A 32 10.01 8.20 8.55
C GLY A 32 9.07 7.51 9.55
N LEU A 33 8.02 6.83 9.09
CA LEU A 33 7.12 6.07 9.95
C LEU A 33 7.63 4.65 10.22
N PRO A 34 7.27 4.04 11.37
CA PRO A 34 7.59 2.66 11.63
C PRO A 34 6.94 1.72 10.60
N LEU A 35 7.71 0.76 10.09
CA LEU A 35 7.22 -0.28 9.20
C LEU A 35 6.99 -1.59 9.95
N TYR A 36 5.93 -2.29 9.57
CA TYR A 36 5.74 -3.69 9.92
C TYR A 36 6.55 -4.60 8.99
N LEU A 37 7.02 -5.74 9.50
CA LEU A 37 7.78 -6.72 8.73
C LEU A 37 6.86 -7.44 7.71
N PRO A 38 7.12 -7.38 6.39
CA PRO A 38 6.29 -8.01 5.38
C PRO A 38 6.64 -9.50 5.19
N THR A 39 6.47 -10.31 6.23
CA THR A 39 6.75 -11.76 6.16
C THR A 39 5.85 -12.45 5.15
N GLU A 40 6.31 -13.56 4.57
CA GLU A 40 5.52 -14.34 3.60
C GLU A 40 4.14 -14.72 4.16
N GLN A 41 4.07 -15.11 5.43
CA GLN A 41 2.81 -15.43 6.10
C GLN A 41 1.89 -14.21 6.22
N ALA A 42 2.43 -13.03 6.55
CA ALA A 42 1.65 -11.80 6.63
C ALA A 42 1.08 -11.42 5.25
N VAL A 43 1.92 -11.46 4.21
CA VAL A 43 1.54 -11.18 2.82
C VAL A 43 0.49 -12.19 2.33
N ALA A 44 0.66 -13.48 2.62
CA ALA A 44 -0.28 -14.52 2.21
C ALA A 44 -1.70 -14.28 2.75
N ARG A 45 -1.85 -13.78 3.98
CA ARG A 45 -3.17 -13.45 4.57
C ARG A 45 -3.91 -12.36 3.77
N PHE A 46 -3.17 -11.37 3.26
CA PHE A 46 -3.75 -10.31 2.43
C PHE A 46 -4.18 -10.84 1.07
N VAL A 47 -3.31 -11.62 0.42
CA VAL A 47 -3.59 -12.22 -0.89
C VAL A 47 -4.77 -13.19 -0.82
N GLU A 48 -4.88 -13.98 0.26
CA GLU A 48 -5.99 -14.92 0.48
C GLU A 48 -7.35 -14.20 0.49
N GLY A 49 -7.44 -13.08 1.20
CA GLY A 49 -8.69 -12.32 1.35
C GLY A 49 -9.24 -11.70 0.07
N VAL A 50 -8.44 -11.69 -1.00
CA VAL A 50 -8.81 -11.10 -2.31
C VAL A 50 -8.63 -12.09 -3.46
N ARG A 51 -8.51 -13.40 -3.18
CA ARG A 51 -8.47 -14.44 -4.23
C ARG A 51 -9.72 -14.36 -5.11
N GLY A 52 -9.58 -13.74 -6.27
CA GLY A 52 -10.68 -13.44 -7.18
C GLY A 52 -10.64 -12.02 -7.76
N GLN A 53 -9.94 -11.10 -7.10
CA GLN A 53 -9.69 -9.73 -7.58
C GLN A 53 -8.32 -9.64 -8.26
N ASN A 54 -7.98 -10.64 -9.08
CA ASN A 54 -6.66 -10.83 -9.68
C ASN A 54 -6.49 -10.14 -11.04
N GLU A 55 -7.38 -9.19 -11.38
CA GLU A 55 -7.20 -8.40 -12.59
C GLU A 55 -5.83 -7.71 -12.55
N PRO A 56 -5.01 -7.81 -13.60
CA PRO A 56 -3.73 -7.13 -13.65
C PRO A 56 -3.88 -5.62 -13.38
N PHE A 57 -2.86 -5.04 -12.78
CA PHE A 57 -2.73 -3.60 -12.66
C PHE A 57 -1.86 -3.08 -13.79
N GLU A 58 -2.20 -1.89 -14.28
CA GLU A 58 -1.35 -1.15 -15.20
C GLU A 58 -0.03 -0.73 -14.53
N PRO A 59 1.02 -0.42 -15.31
CA PRO A 59 2.28 0.09 -14.79
C PRO A 59 2.09 1.32 -13.89
N ILE A 60 2.66 1.29 -12.69
CA ILE A 60 2.55 2.39 -11.71
C ILE A 60 3.65 3.42 -11.97
N SER A 61 3.25 4.69 -12.12
CA SER A 61 4.16 5.85 -12.17
C SER A 61 4.93 6.05 -10.86
N PRO A 62 6.13 6.66 -10.87
CA PRO A 62 6.85 7.17 -12.03
C PRO A 62 7.72 6.12 -12.72
N ARG A 63 8.10 5.04 -12.01
CA ARG A 63 9.02 4.01 -12.51
C ARG A 63 8.41 3.04 -13.53
N GLN A 64 7.10 3.12 -13.77
CA GLN A 64 6.37 2.25 -14.70
C GLN A 64 6.54 0.77 -14.36
N VAL A 65 6.53 0.45 -13.07
CA VAL A 65 6.62 -0.94 -12.60
C VAL A 65 5.22 -1.55 -12.61
N VAL A 66 5.08 -2.73 -13.24
CA VAL A 66 3.85 -3.53 -13.15
C VAL A 66 3.85 -4.22 -11.79
N PRO A 67 2.94 -3.87 -10.86
CA PRO A 67 2.95 -4.46 -9.54
C PRO A 67 2.35 -5.88 -9.58
N THR A 68 2.80 -6.74 -8.67
CA THR A 68 2.12 -8.01 -8.40
C THR A 68 1.19 -7.84 -7.20
N LEU A 69 0.19 -8.71 -7.08
CA LEU A 69 -0.69 -8.68 -5.92
C LEU A 69 0.11 -8.87 -4.61
N GLN A 70 1.15 -9.70 -4.64
CA GLN A 70 2.08 -9.92 -3.53
C GLN A 70 2.87 -8.65 -3.19
N SER A 71 3.35 -7.89 -4.18
CA SER A 71 4.07 -6.65 -3.90
C SER A 71 3.15 -5.58 -3.31
N LEU A 72 1.90 -5.50 -3.78
CA LEU A 72 0.89 -4.61 -3.20
C LEU A 72 0.55 -5.01 -1.75
N ALA A 73 0.37 -6.30 -1.51
CA ALA A 73 0.12 -6.84 -0.18
C ALA A 73 1.31 -6.59 0.77
N ALA A 74 2.55 -6.74 0.31
CA ALA A 74 3.74 -6.43 1.09
C ALA A 74 3.79 -4.95 1.49
N ASN A 75 3.51 -4.03 0.57
CA ASN A 75 3.42 -2.59 0.90
C ASN A 75 2.31 -2.30 1.92
N ALA A 76 1.14 -2.93 1.76
CA ALA A 76 0.05 -2.78 2.72
C ALA A 76 0.42 -3.32 4.11
N VAL A 77 1.09 -4.48 4.19
CA VAL A 77 1.60 -5.02 5.45
C VAL A 77 2.57 -4.02 6.07
N MET A 78 3.57 -3.54 5.33
CA MET A 78 4.56 -2.59 5.84
C MET A 78 3.92 -1.32 6.41
N ALA A 79 2.86 -0.82 5.78
CA ALA A 79 2.06 0.31 6.25
C ALA A 79 1.19 0.02 7.49
N GLY A 80 1.24 -1.18 8.07
CA GLY A 80 0.43 -1.56 9.24
C GLY A 80 -1.06 -1.76 8.93
N CYS A 81 -1.41 -1.89 7.65
CA CYS A 81 -2.76 -2.15 7.18
C CYS A 81 -3.30 -3.47 7.78
N ARG A 82 -4.61 -3.61 7.81
CA ARG A 82 -5.25 -4.88 8.15
C ARG A 82 -5.70 -5.60 6.87
N PRO A 83 -5.69 -6.94 6.84
CA PRO A 83 -6.14 -7.69 5.66
C PRO A 83 -7.56 -7.31 5.21
N GLU A 84 -8.46 -7.00 6.15
CA GLU A 84 -9.85 -6.64 5.84
C GLU A 84 -9.98 -5.30 5.10
N TYR A 85 -8.98 -4.42 5.22
CA TYR A 85 -8.94 -3.11 4.53
C TYR A 85 -8.36 -3.22 3.12
N PHE A 86 -7.64 -4.30 2.83
CA PHE A 86 -6.91 -4.46 1.57
C PHE A 86 -7.78 -4.36 0.30
N PRO A 87 -9.03 -4.87 0.25
CA PRO A 87 -9.90 -4.66 -0.91
C PRO A 87 -10.14 -3.18 -1.24
N VAL A 88 -10.24 -2.32 -0.21
CA VAL A 88 -10.39 -0.86 -0.39
C VAL A 88 -9.09 -0.27 -0.95
N VAL A 89 -7.93 -0.72 -0.47
CA VAL A 89 -6.62 -0.28 -0.99
C VAL A 89 -6.47 -0.63 -2.47
N LEU A 90 -6.81 -1.86 -2.87
CA LEU A 90 -6.77 -2.28 -4.27
C LEU A 90 -7.72 -1.45 -5.15
N SER A 91 -8.94 -1.18 -4.66
CA SER A 91 -9.92 -0.36 -5.37
C SER A 91 -9.44 1.09 -5.51
N ALA A 92 -8.87 1.67 -4.45
CA ALA A 92 -8.29 3.01 -4.47
C ALA A 92 -7.11 3.08 -5.46
N LEU A 93 -6.25 2.06 -5.48
CA LEU A 93 -5.14 1.98 -6.41
C LEU A 93 -5.62 1.95 -7.87
N ARG A 94 -6.66 1.17 -8.19
CA ARG A 94 -7.27 1.18 -9.53
C ARG A 94 -7.81 2.56 -9.89
N ALA A 95 -8.47 3.23 -8.94
CA ALA A 95 -9.03 4.56 -9.17
C ALA A 95 -7.94 5.62 -9.45
N VAL A 96 -6.82 5.61 -8.72
CA VAL A 96 -5.73 6.57 -8.98
C VAL A 96 -4.92 6.25 -10.23
N LEU A 97 -5.01 5.03 -10.75
CA LEU A 97 -4.36 4.64 -12.01
C LEU A 97 -5.16 5.00 -13.26
N THR A 98 -6.37 5.54 -13.13
CA THR A 98 -7.08 6.04 -14.32
C THR A 98 -6.37 7.27 -14.89
N PRO A 99 -6.33 7.45 -16.22
CA PRO A 99 -5.62 8.56 -16.85
C PRO A 99 -6.07 9.95 -16.36
N GLU A 100 -7.35 10.10 -16.02
CA GLU A 100 -7.97 11.34 -15.56
C GLU A 100 -7.42 11.81 -14.21
N TYR A 101 -6.96 10.88 -13.36
CA TYR A 101 -6.37 11.21 -12.07
C TYR A 101 -4.98 11.85 -12.21
N ASN A 102 -4.26 11.56 -13.31
CA ASN A 102 -2.89 12.02 -13.55
C ASN A 102 -1.92 11.72 -12.38
N LEU A 103 -1.83 10.43 -12.01
CA LEU A 103 -0.95 9.98 -10.92
C LEU A 103 0.50 10.45 -11.10
N HIS A 104 1.02 10.43 -12.32
CA HIS A 104 2.39 10.91 -12.60
C HIS A 104 2.59 12.34 -12.14
N GLY A 105 1.68 13.26 -12.48
CA GLY A 105 1.75 14.65 -12.05
C GLY A 105 1.74 14.81 -10.53
N THR A 106 0.97 13.97 -9.82
CA THR A 106 0.91 14.01 -8.34
C THR A 106 2.16 13.44 -7.67
N LEU A 107 2.84 12.46 -8.27
CA LEU A 107 4.04 11.83 -7.69
C LEU A 107 5.35 12.52 -8.10
N ALA A 108 5.39 13.20 -9.25
CA ALA A 108 6.59 13.86 -9.77
C ALA A 108 6.69 15.35 -9.40
N THR A 109 5.68 15.91 -8.74
CA THR A 109 5.68 17.32 -8.33
C THR A 109 6.53 17.56 -7.07
N THR A 110 7.03 18.78 -6.93
CA THR A 110 7.67 19.28 -5.70
C THR A 110 6.67 19.97 -4.76
N HIS A 111 5.42 20.15 -5.19
CA HIS A 111 4.34 20.68 -4.36
C HIS A 111 3.75 19.57 -3.47
N PRO A 112 3.43 19.83 -2.19
CA PRO A 112 2.76 18.84 -1.36
C PRO A 112 1.35 18.55 -1.89
N CYS A 113 1.12 17.34 -2.36
CA CYS A 113 -0.16 16.87 -2.87
C CYS A 113 -0.64 15.69 -2.03
N ALA A 114 -1.69 15.89 -1.22
CA ALA A 114 -2.34 14.82 -0.50
C ALA A 114 -3.41 14.16 -1.38
N GLN A 115 -3.43 12.83 -1.43
CA GLN A 115 -4.44 12.06 -2.16
C GLN A 115 -5.72 11.95 -1.31
N MET A 116 -6.82 12.51 -1.79
CA MET A 116 -8.13 12.33 -1.18
C MET A 116 -8.84 11.12 -1.79
N ILE A 117 -9.14 10.12 -0.96
CA ILE A 117 -9.90 8.93 -1.36
C ILE A 117 -11.32 9.03 -0.78
N LEU A 118 -12.34 8.94 -1.63
CA LEU A 118 -13.73 8.86 -1.22
C LEU A 118 -14.21 7.41 -1.32
N VAL A 119 -14.55 6.80 -0.18
CA VAL A 119 -15.06 5.43 -0.13
C VAL A 119 -16.59 5.45 -0.05
N SER A 120 -17.24 4.86 -1.05
CA SER A 120 -18.69 4.72 -1.12
C SER A 120 -19.08 3.26 -1.24
N GLY A 121 -20.12 2.84 -0.52
CA GLY A 121 -20.63 1.47 -0.50
C GLY A 121 -20.67 0.85 0.89
N PRO A 122 -21.28 -0.34 1.02
CA PRO A 122 -21.57 -0.97 2.31
C PRO A 122 -20.31 -1.36 3.09
N LEU A 123 -19.19 -1.61 2.39
CA LEU A 123 -17.94 -2.02 3.03
C LEU A 123 -17.40 -0.95 4.01
N ARG A 124 -17.71 0.33 3.79
CA ARG A 124 -17.29 1.41 4.71
C ARG A 124 -17.86 1.22 6.13
N GLU A 125 -19.04 0.60 6.25
CA GLU A 125 -19.70 0.35 7.54
C GLU A 125 -19.06 -0.85 8.23
N THR A 126 -18.83 -1.95 7.49
CA THR A 126 -18.15 -3.14 8.00
C THR A 126 -16.72 -2.85 8.47
N LEU A 127 -16.03 -1.93 7.78
CA LEU A 127 -14.65 -1.54 8.10
C LEU A 127 -14.58 -0.39 9.10
N GLU A 128 -15.72 0.16 9.52
CA GLU A 128 -15.81 1.28 10.46
C GLU A 128 -15.02 2.51 9.99
N ILE A 129 -15.07 2.81 8.69
CA ILE A 129 -14.45 4.03 8.13
C ILE A 129 -15.21 5.25 8.65
N ASN A 130 -14.49 6.16 9.32
CA ASN A 130 -15.13 7.36 9.88
C ASN A 130 -15.60 8.30 8.78
N CYS A 131 -16.89 8.63 8.79
CA CYS A 131 -17.50 9.64 7.93
C CYS A 131 -18.26 10.71 8.75
N GLY A 132 -18.01 10.80 10.05
CA GLY A 132 -18.70 11.67 10.98
C GLY A 132 -17.84 12.84 11.47
N SER A 133 -18.02 13.19 12.74
CA SER A 133 -17.20 14.22 13.39
C SER A 133 -15.72 13.81 13.37
N ASN A 134 -14.83 14.79 13.19
CA ASN A 134 -13.39 14.55 13.09
C ASN A 134 -13.01 13.60 11.94
N CYS A 135 -13.72 13.65 10.81
CA CYS A 135 -13.51 12.74 9.67
C CYS A 135 -12.07 12.72 9.10
N PHE A 136 -11.36 13.86 9.18
CA PHE A 136 -9.97 14.00 8.77
C PHE A 136 -9.00 14.08 9.96
N GLY A 137 -9.45 13.74 11.17
CA GLY A 137 -8.61 13.72 12.37
C GLY A 137 -8.30 12.30 12.82
N GLN A 138 -7.53 12.22 13.89
CA GLN A 138 -7.08 10.96 14.48
C GLN A 138 -8.20 10.13 15.13
N GLY A 139 -7.90 8.86 15.41
CA GLY A 139 -8.70 8.00 16.28
C GLY A 139 -9.43 6.86 15.58
N PHE A 140 -9.35 6.78 14.25
CA PHE A 140 -10.00 5.72 13.47
C PHE A 140 -8.99 5.00 12.61
N ARG A 141 -8.61 3.77 13.01
CA ARG A 141 -7.59 2.98 12.32
C ARG A 141 -7.88 2.76 10.82
N ALA A 142 -9.16 2.71 10.44
CA ALA A 142 -9.56 2.44 9.05
C ALA A 142 -9.24 3.59 8.08
N ASN A 143 -9.11 4.82 8.57
CA ASN A 143 -8.73 6.01 7.79
C ASN A 143 -7.78 6.92 8.59
N ALA A 144 -6.86 6.30 9.34
CA ALA A 144 -5.77 6.95 10.08
C ALA A 144 -4.56 7.22 9.19
#